data_AF-A0A9Q0FN81-F1
#
_entry.id   AF-A0A9Q0FN81-F1
#
_cell.length_a   1.000
_cell.length_b   1.000
_cell.length_c   1.000
_cell.angle_alpha   90.00
_cell.angle_beta   90.00
_cell.angle_gamma   90.00
#
_symmetry.space_group_name_H-M   'P 1'
#
loop_
_entity.id
_entity.type
_entity.pdbx_description
1 polymer ?
#
loop_
_entity_poly.entity_id
_entity_poly.type
_entity_poly.pdbx_seq_one_letter_code
_entity_poly.pdbx_strand_id
1 'polypeptide(L)'
;MKAFSATWACISRGDLEGIVPPELGEAFNFFPPKLSLPQNHVSLAESLWFREGANYNMITRRFVFDAKSIASLQAKSANGKPEAKTSRIVTLSCLIWKCCMSATKAVSSGSLKPSVLAEAMNLRPRTKPPMSDGSIGNNFGHAIAVVHPTD
;
A
#
# COMPACT_ATOMS: atom_id res chain seq x y z
N MET A 1 -12.78 4.76 0.61
CA MET A 1 -13.73 4.62 1.74
C MET A 1 -13.71 5.81 2.71
N LYS A 2 -12.57 6.46 2.97
CA LYS A 2 -12.46 7.64 3.87
C LYS A 2 -13.47 8.76 3.59
N ALA A 3 -13.60 9.20 2.33
CA ALA A 3 -14.49 10.30 1.96
C ALA A 3 -15.97 10.01 2.25
N PHE A 4 -16.43 8.80 1.89
CA PHE A 4 -17.80 8.34 2.19
C PHE A 4 -18.06 8.31 3.70
N SER A 5 -17.21 7.62 4.47
CA SER A 5 -17.39 7.51 5.92
C SER A 5 -17.33 8.87 6.63
N ALA A 6 -16.43 9.77 6.20
CA ALA A 6 -16.34 11.11 6.74
C ALA A 6 -17.62 11.92 6.46
N THR A 7 -18.08 11.91 5.20
CA THR A 7 -19.31 12.61 4.78
C THR A 7 -20.52 12.09 5.54
N TRP A 8 -20.68 10.76 5.61
CA TRP A 8 -21.79 10.15 6.34
C TRP A 8 -21.77 10.55 7.83
N ALA A 9 -20.60 10.49 8.46
CA ALA A 9 -20.47 10.89 9.86
C ALA A 9 -20.78 12.38 10.09
N CYS A 10 -20.39 13.26 9.15
CA CYS A 10 -20.73 14.69 9.19
C CYS A 10 -22.25 14.91 9.09
N ILE A 11 -22.91 14.28 8.12
CA ILE A 11 -24.37 14.31 7.95
C ILE A 11 -25.07 13.82 9.22
N SER A 12 -24.62 12.70 9.80
CA SER A 12 -25.20 12.15 11.03
C SER A 12 -25.05 13.06 12.25
N ARG A 13 -24.06 13.96 12.25
CA ARG A 13 -23.87 14.97 13.31
C ARG A 13 -24.55 16.31 13.01
N GLY A 14 -25.14 16.48 11.83
CA GLY A 14 -25.72 17.76 11.38
C GLY A 14 -24.68 18.82 11.00
N ASP A 15 -23.42 18.43 10.79
CA ASP A 15 -22.34 19.33 10.40
C ASP A 15 -22.13 19.25 8.88
N LEU A 16 -22.56 20.28 8.14
CA LEU A 16 -22.54 20.29 6.68
C LEU A 16 -21.41 21.14 6.08
N GLU A 17 -20.71 21.94 6.90
CA GLU A 17 -19.72 22.92 6.45
C GLU A 17 -18.43 22.27 5.92
N GLY A 18 -18.17 21.01 6.30
CA GLY A 18 -16.94 20.27 5.94
C GLY A 18 -17.10 19.18 4.88
N ILE A 19 -18.25 19.10 4.21
CA ILE A 19 -18.51 18.03 3.23
C ILE A 19 -17.78 18.32 1.92
N VAL A 20 -16.81 17.48 1.58
CA VAL A 20 -16.19 17.48 0.24
C VAL A 20 -17.12 16.72 -0.71
N PRO A 21 -17.67 17.37 -1.75
CA PRO A 21 -18.57 16.71 -2.66
C PRO A 21 -17.83 15.60 -3.44
N PRO A 22 -18.51 14.47 -3.69
CA PRO A 22 -17.96 13.43 -4.54
C PRO A 22 -17.74 13.93 -5.96
N GLU A 23 -16.55 13.69 -6.49
CA GLU A 23 -16.21 14.01 -7.88
C GLU A 23 -16.11 12.69 -8.65
N LEU A 24 -16.98 12.51 -9.65
CA LEU A 24 -17.11 11.28 -10.42
C LEU A 24 -16.32 11.30 -11.73
N GLY A 25 -16.05 12.47 -12.33
CA GLY A 25 -15.50 12.61 -13.67
C GLY A 25 -13.97 12.76 -13.75
N GLU A 26 -13.35 13.24 -12.69
CA GLU A 26 -11.95 13.63 -12.60
C GLU A 26 -11.03 12.45 -12.84
N ALA A 27 -11.33 11.29 -12.23
CA ALA A 27 -10.56 10.07 -12.44
C ALA A 27 -10.56 9.64 -13.92
N PHE A 28 -11.67 9.83 -14.65
CA PHE A 28 -11.76 9.48 -16.07
C PHE A 28 -10.87 10.37 -16.95
N ASN A 29 -10.67 11.63 -16.57
CA ASN A 29 -9.79 12.55 -17.29
C ASN A 29 -8.31 12.12 -17.16
N PHE A 30 -7.90 11.60 -16.00
CA PHE A 30 -6.53 11.12 -15.79
C PHE A 30 -6.30 9.70 -16.30
N PHE A 31 -7.32 8.83 -16.20
CA PHE A 31 -7.22 7.42 -16.53
C PHE A 31 -8.38 7.00 -17.44
N PRO A 32 -8.31 7.35 -18.75
CA PRO A 32 -9.36 6.98 -19.68
C PRO A 32 -9.59 5.47 -19.72
N PRO A 33 -10.86 5.00 -19.72
CA PRO A 33 -11.16 3.59 -19.71
C PRO A 33 -10.66 2.93 -21.00
N LYS A 34 -10.03 1.77 -20.86
CA LYS A 34 -9.70 0.90 -21.99
C LYS A 34 -10.77 -0.18 -22.09
N LEU A 35 -11.42 -0.27 -23.25
CA LEU A 35 -12.48 -1.24 -23.56
C LEU A 35 -11.96 -2.69 -23.59
N SER A 36 -10.67 -2.89 -23.84
CA SER A 36 -10.03 -4.20 -23.79
C SER A 36 -8.75 -4.14 -22.96
N LEU A 37 -8.68 -5.00 -21.95
CA LEU A 37 -7.46 -5.29 -21.21
C LEU A 37 -6.90 -6.62 -21.71
N PRO A 38 -5.59 -6.73 -21.97
CA PRO A 38 -5.02 -8.01 -22.39
C PRO A 38 -5.24 -9.06 -21.29
N GLN A 39 -5.66 -10.27 -21.68
CA GLN A 39 -6.05 -11.33 -20.74
C GLN A 39 -4.93 -11.67 -19.74
N ASN A 40 -3.68 -11.61 -20.16
CA ASN A 40 -2.52 -11.85 -19.28
C ASN A 40 -2.41 -10.82 -18.15
N HIS A 41 -2.85 -9.57 -18.35
CA HIS A 41 -2.87 -8.56 -17.28
C HIS A 41 -3.99 -8.86 -16.28
N VAL A 42 -5.16 -9.26 -16.77
CA VAL A 42 -6.31 -9.64 -15.95
C VAL A 42 -5.94 -10.84 -15.08
N SER A 43 -5.42 -11.91 -15.69
CA SER A 43 -5.03 -13.13 -14.96
C SER A 43 -3.89 -12.88 -13.97
N LEU A 44 -2.94 -11.98 -14.27
CA LEU A 44 -1.91 -11.60 -13.30
C LEU A 44 -2.52 -10.90 -12.09
N ALA A 45 -3.40 -9.90 -12.30
CA ALA A 45 -4.09 -9.20 -11.23
C ALA A 45 -4.91 -10.16 -10.36
N GLU A 46 -5.65 -11.08 -10.97
CA GLU A 46 -6.39 -12.13 -10.26
C GLU A 46 -5.48 -13.01 -9.41
N SER A 47 -4.36 -13.48 -9.98
CA SER A 47 -3.42 -14.34 -9.24
C SER A 47 -2.77 -13.68 -8.03
N LEU A 48 -2.60 -12.35 -8.07
CA LEU A 48 -1.97 -11.56 -7.01
C LEU A 48 -2.97 -11.15 -5.92
N TRP A 49 -4.19 -10.79 -6.28
CA TRP A 49 -5.19 -10.22 -5.35
C TRP A 49 -6.25 -11.22 -4.91
N PHE A 50 -6.62 -12.13 -5.80
CA PHE A 50 -7.73 -13.07 -5.66
C PHE A 50 -7.20 -14.50 -5.79
N ARG A 51 -6.21 -14.83 -4.95
CA ARG A 51 -5.61 -16.17 -4.93
C ARG A 51 -6.62 -17.17 -4.35
N GLU A 52 -7.52 -17.64 -5.20
CA GLU A 52 -8.60 -18.55 -4.82
C GLU A 52 -8.15 -20.01 -5.00
N GLY A 53 -8.32 -20.83 -3.96
CA GLY A 53 -7.93 -22.25 -3.96
C GLY A 53 -8.04 -22.88 -2.57
N ALA A 54 -8.55 -24.12 -2.52
CA ALA A 54 -9.00 -24.81 -1.31
C ALA A 54 -7.93 -25.14 -0.23
N ASN A 55 -6.67 -24.72 -0.41
CA ASN A 55 -5.54 -25.16 0.44
C ASN A 55 -4.75 -24.02 1.12
N TYR A 56 -5.28 -22.78 1.17
CA TYR A 56 -4.58 -21.68 1.85
C TYR A 56 -5.07 -21.51 3.29
N ASN A 57 -4.35 -22.11 4.24
CA ASN A 57 -4.52 -21.82 5.68
C ASN A 57 -3.85 -20.47 6.02
N MET A 58 -4.44 -19.36 5.60
CA MET A 58 -3.97 -18.02 5.94
C MET A 58 -4.52 -17.57 7.28
N ILE A 59 -3.64 -17.26 8.23
CA ILE A 59 -3.99 -16.66 9.51
C ILE A 59 -3.59 -15.19 9.49
N THR A 60 -4.55 -14.31 9.76
CA THR A 60 -4.28 -12.88 9.92
C THR A 60 -4.00 -12.55 11.38
N ARG A 61 -2.90 -11.81 11.64
CA ARG A 61 -2.53 -11.32 12.98
C ARG A 61 -2.26 -9.82 12.94
N ARG A 62 -2.56 -9.13 14.04
CA ARG A 62 -2.29 -7.69 14.21
C ARG A 62 -1.06 -7.49 15.08
N PHE A 63 0.00 -6.92 14.51
CA PHE A 63 1.20 -6.49 15.22
C PHE A 63 1.12 -4.98 15.49
N VAL A 64 1.33 -4.58 16.74
CA VAL A 64 1.21 -3.17 17.16
C VAL A 64 2.59 -2.64 17.54
N PHE A 65 2.98 -1.53 16.92
CA PHE A 65 4.23 -0.82 17.21
C PHE A 65 3.87 0.56 17.77
N ASP A 66 4.24 0.80 19.02
CA ASP A 66 4.06 2.09 19.68
C ASP A 66 5.10 3.13 19.20
N ALA A 67 4.94 4.38 19.64
CA ALA A 67 5.85 5.46 19.26
C ALA A 67 7.31 5.19 19.67
N LYS A 68 7.53 4.57 20.84
CA LYS A 68 8.87 4.28 21.37
C LYS A 68 9.58 3.20 20.54
N SER A 69 8.89 2.13 20.18
CA SER A 69 9.44 1.05 19.35
C SER A 69 9.74 1.55 17.93
N ILE A 70 8.86 2.37 17.34
CA ILE A 70 9.11 3.00 16.04
C ILE A 70 10.36 3.89 16.10
N ALA A 71 10.49 4.74 17.11
CA ALA A 71 11.67 5.59 17.28
C ALA A 71 12.96 4.76 17.44
N SER A 72 12.90 3.66 18.20
CA SER A 72 14.02 2.73 18.33
C SER A 72 14.41 2.08 16.99
N LEU A 73 13.43 1.65 16.19
CA LEU A 73 13.66 1.08 14.87
C LEU A 73 14.28 2.10 13.90
N GLN A 74 13.79 3.34 13.90
CA GLN A 74 14.34 4.44 13.10
C GLN A 74 15.77 4.79 13.50
N ALA A 75 16.10 4.75 14.79
CA ALA A 75 17.47 4.98 15.25
C ALA A 75 18.42 3.86 14.77
N LYS A 76 17.96 2.62 14.73
CA LYS A 76 18.73 1.48 14.21
C LYS A 76 18.92 1.55 12.69
N SER A 77 17.92 2.01 11.93
CA SER A 77 18.05 2.12 10.47
C SER A 77 18.99 3.25 10.04
N ALA A 78 19.10 4.31 10.83
CA ALA A 78 19.95 5.46 10.52
C ALA A 78 21.46 5.14 10.53
N ASN A 79 21.91 4.02 11.13
CA ASN A 79 23.34 3.67 11.26
C ASN A 79 24.23 4.85 11.71
N GLY A 80 23.72 5.73 12.57
CA GLY A 80 24.44 6.92 13.04
C GLY A 80 24.46 8.12 12.08
N LYS A 81 23.74 8.08 10.95
CA LYS A 81 23.54 9.20 10.01
C LYS A 81 22.17 9.86 10.21
N PRO A 82 22.08 11.01 10.91
CA PRO A 82 20.80 11.64 11.25
C PRO A 82 19.97 12.05 10.04
N GLU A 83 20.61 12.38 8.92
CA GLU A 83 19.97 12.72 7.65
C GLU A 83 19.26 11.53 6.95
N ALA A 84 19.52 10.29 7.38
CA ALA A 84 18.91 9.08 6.84
C ALA A 84 17.58 8.71 7.55
N LYS A 85 16.96 9.61 8.31
CA LYS A 85 15.76 9.32 9.09
C LYS A 85 14.62 8.85 8.18
N THR A 86 14.30 7.55 8.26
CA THR A 86 13.24 6.92 7.47
C THR A 86 11.86 7.25 8.02
N SER A 87 10.85 7.37 7.14
CA SER A 87 9.47 7.55 7.59
C SER A 87 8.97 6.34 8.40
N ARG A 88 7.89 6.52 9.18
CA ARG A 88 7.28 5.41 9.94
C ARG A 88 6.90 4.23 9.02
N ILE A 89 6.28 4.54 7.87
CA ILE A 89 5.83 3.56 6.88
C ILE A 89 7.03 2.77 6.36
N VAL A 90 8.04 3.47 5.83
CA VAL A 90 9.27 2.83 5.31
C VAL A 90 9.92 1.94 6.37
N THR A 91 10.03 2.43 7.61
CA THR A 91 10.67 1.68 8.71
C THR A 91 9.93 0.36 9.00
N LEU A 92 8.60 0.41 9.12
CA LEU A 92 7.80 -0.78 9.42
C LEU A 92 7.72 -1.74 8.23
N SER A 93 7.58 -1.22 7.01
CA SER A 93 7.52 -2.03 5.80
C SER A 93 8.85 -2.75 5.55
N CYS A 94 9.99 -2.10 5.73
CA CYS A 94 11.30 -2.74 5.68
C CYS A 94 11.46 -3.82 6.75
N LEU A 95 11.01 -3.58 7.98
CA LEU A 95 11.05 -4.57 9.06
C LEU A 95 10.22 -5.82 8.71
N ILE A 96 8.97 -5.62 8.31
CA ILE A 96 8.05 -6.71 7.94
C ILE A 96 8.64 -7.48 6.76
N TRP A 97 9.10 -6.78 5.73
CA TRP A 97 9.68 -7.40 4.55
C TRP A 97 10.92 -8.23 4.89
N LYS A 98 11.81 -7.73 5.76
CA LYS A 98 12.96 -8.48 6.27
C LYS A 98 12.53 -9.77 6.98
N CYS A 99 11.53 -9.70 7.87
CA CYS A 99 10.99 -10.87 8.55
C CYS A 99 10.39 -11.88 7.57
N CYS A 100 9.62 -11.41 6.58
CA CYS A 100 9.06 -12.26 5.53
C CYS A 100 10.16 -12.97 4.72
N MET A 101 11.21 -12.25 4.30
CA MET A 101 12.34 -12.86 3.58
C MET A 101 13.03 -13.94 4.43
N SER A 102 13.28 -13.68 5.71
CA SER A 102 13.85 -14.68 6.62
C SER A 102 12.97 -15.92 6.78
N ALA A 103 11.65 -15.73 6.95
CA ALA A 103 10.70 -16.83 7.05
C ALA A 103 10.63 -17.64 5.75
N THR A 104 10.59 -16.99 4.59
CA THR A 104 10.62 -17.64 3.27
C THR A 104 11.90 -18.46 3.10
N LYS A 105 13.07 -17.93 3.44
CA LYS A 105 14.34 -18.65 3.37
C LYS A 105 14.36 -19.91 4.24
N ALA A 106 13.75 -19.84 5.43
CA ALA A 106 13.69 -20.96 6.35
C ALA A 106 12.82 -22.12 5.82
N VAL A 107 11.71 -21.82 5.14
CA VAL A 107 10.81 -22.84 4.57
C VAL A 107 11.20 -23.31 3.17
N SER A 108 12.04 -22.55 2.45
CA SER A 108 12.46 -22.87 1.08
C SER A 108 13.74 -23.72 1.00
N SER A 109 14.15 -24.35 2.11
CA SER A 109 15.41 -25.10 2.21
C SER A 109 16.64 -24.29 1.76
N GLY A 110 16.64 -22.97 2.02
CA GLY A 110 17.73 -22.08 1.64
C GLY A 110 17.70 -21.61 0.18
N SER A 111 16.68 -21.98 -0.61
CA SER A 111 16.50 -21.43 -1.97
C SER A 111 16.27 -19.92 -1.89
N LEU A 112 17.19 -19.20 -2.54
CA LEU A 112 17.25 -17.76 -2.62
C LEU A 112 16.50 -17.28 -3.87
N LYS A 113 15.40 -16.56 -3.67
CA LYS A 113 14.59 -15.97 -4.75
C LYS A 113 14.52 -14.45 -4.58
N PRO A 114 14.46 -13.68 -5.68
CA PRO A 114 14.18 -12.25 -5.59
C PRO A 114 12.93 -12.01 -4.75
N SER A 115 13.00 -11.01 -3.86
CA SER A 115 11.86 -10.59 -3.07
C SER A 115 11.36 -9.25 -3.58
N VAL A 116 10.04 -9.05 -3.53
CA VAL A 116 9.38 -7.83 -3.99
C VAL A 116 8.49 -7.29 -2.88
N LEU A 117 8.64 -6.02 -2.56
CA LEU A 117 7.73 -5.26 -1.72
C LEU A 117 6.95 -4.28 -2.61
N ALA A 118 5.63 -4.40 -2.63
CA ALA A 118 4.75 -3.50 -3.36
C ALA A 118 3.81 -2.77 -2.38
N GLU A 119 3.96 -1.45 -2.26
CA GLU A 119 3.13 -0.61 -1.39
C GLU A 119 2.11 0.19 -2.21
N ALA A 120 0.83 0.03 -1.91
CA ALA A 120 -0.23 0.83 -2.54
C ALA A 120 -0.20 2.26 -1.97
N MET A 121 -0.22 3.26 -2.86
CA MET A 121 -0.14 4.67 -2.51
C MET A 121 -1.17 5.52 -3.24
N ASN A 122 -1.70 6.53 -2.54
CA ASN A 122 -2.71 7.44 -3.08
C ASN A 122 -2.13 8.27 -4.23
N LEU A 123 -2.75 8.19 -5.40
CA LEU A 123 -2.33 8.97 -6.58
C LEU A 123 -2.91 10.37 -6.62
N ARG A 124 -3.97 10.67 -5.86
CA ARG A 124 -4.63 12.00 -5.87
C ARG A 124 -3.67 13.18 -5.72
N PRO A 125 -2.77 13.21 -4.71
CA PRO A 125 -1.82 14.32 -4.57
C PRO A 125 -0.63 14.24 -5.54
N ARG A 126 -0.55 13.19 -6.38
CA ARG A 126 0.61 12.87 -7.24
C ARG A 126 0.37 13.09 -8.72
N THR A 127 -0.87 13.33 -9.14
CA THR A 127 -1.19 13.73 -10.51
C THR A 127 -0.83 15.19 -10.77
N LYS A 128 -0.77 15.59 -12.04
CA LYS A 128 -0.56 16.98 -12.46
C LYS A 128 -1.68 17.39 -13.42
N PRO A 129 -2.65 18.23 -13.00
CA PRO A 129 -2.81 18.79 -11.65
C PRO A 129 -3.17 17.71 -10.60
N PRO A 130 -2.98 17.97 -9.30
CA PRO A 130 -3.45 17.08 -8.24
C PRO A 130 -4.97 16.88 -8.32
N MET A 131 -5.43 15.64 -8.16
CA MET A 131 -6.86 15.34 -8.09
C MET A 131 -7.46 15.79 -6.75
N SER A 132 -8.75 16.09 -6.75
CA SER A 132 -9.54 16.32 -5.54
C SER A 132 -9.51 15.11 -4.60
N ASP A 133 -9.52 15.38 -3.29
CA ASP A 133 -9.74 14.34 -2.27
C ASP A 133 -11.15 13.72 -2.38
N GLY A 134 -12.08 14.42 -3.01
CA GLY A 134 -13.43 13.94 -3.35
C GLY A 134 -13.48 13.02 -4.57
N SER A 135 -12.39 12.88 -5.33
CA SER A 135 -12.31 12.02 -6.52
C SER A 135 -12.63 10.57 -6.18
N ILE A 136 -13.70 10.03 -6.77
CA ILE A 136 -14.16 8.66 -6.53
C ILE A 136 -13.35 7.66 -7.35
N GLY A 137 -13.26 6.44 -6.84
CA GLY A 137 -12.69 5.29 -7.56
C GLY A 137 -11.29 4.88 -7.08
N ASN A 138 -10.73 3.93 -7.81
CA ASN A 138 -9.45 3.28 -7.53
C ASN A 138 -8.27 4.13 -8.03
N ASN A 139 -8.06 5.29 -7.40
CA ASN A 139 -6.97 6.21 -7.74
C ASN A 139 -5.73 5.92 -6.87
N PHE A 140 -5.12 4.75 -7.06
CA PHE A 140 -3.89 4.34 -6.38
C PHE A 140 -2.89 3.71 -7.35
N GLY A 141 -1.62 3.73 -6.97
CA GLY A 141 -0.53 3.08 -7.69
C GLY A 141 0.36 2.33 -6.72
N HIS A 142 1.35 1.59 -7.24
CA HIS A 142 2.28 0.81 -6.42
C HIS A 142 3.68 1.43 -6.43
N ALA A 143 4.27 1.58 -5.23
CA ALA A 143 5.72 1.75 -5.09
C ALA A 143 6.31 0.35 -4.98
N ILE A 144 7.32 0.05 -5.80
CA ILE A 144 7.92 -1.28 -5.85
C ILE A 144 9.39 -1.18 -5.43
N ALA A 145 9.78 -2.04 -4.49
CA ALA A 145 11.17 -2.30 -4.15
C ALA A 145 11.49 -3.77 -4.40
N VAL A 146 12.69 -4.05 -4.90
CA VAL A 146 13.16 -5.40 -5.21
C VAL A 146 14.49 -5.61 -4.50
N VAL A 147 14.66 -6.77 -3.89
CA VAL A 147 15.95 -7.24 -3.36
C VAL A 147 16.29 -8.53 -4.08
N HIS A 148 17.43 -8.55 -4.76
CA HIS A 148 17.96 -9.78 -5.33
C HIS A 148 18.76 -10.53 -4.26
N PRO A 149 18.84 -11.87 -4.35
CA PRO A 149 19.53 -12.63 -3.32
C PRO A 149 21.05 -12.47 -3.29
N THR A 150 21.60 -11.80 -4.29
CA THR A 150 23.02 -11.49 -4.45
C THR A 150 23.39 -10.10 -3.96
N ASP A 151 22.41 -9.30 -3.54
CA ASP A 151 22.58 -7.93 -3.04
C ASP A 151 22.93 -7.90 -1.54
#